data_AF-A0A7W8BVR2-F1
#
_entry.id   AF-A0A7W8BVR2-F1
#
_cell.length_a   1.000
_cell.length_b   1.000
_cell.length_c   1.000
_cell.angle_alpha   90.00
_cell.angle_beta   90.00
_cell.angle_gamma   90.00
#
_symmetry.space_group_name_H-M   'P 1'
#
loop_
_entity.id
_entity.type
_entity.pdbx_description
1 polymer ?
#
loop_
_entity_poly.entity_id
_entity_poly.type
_entity_poly.pdbx_seq_one_letter_code
_entity_poly.pdbx_strand_id
1 'polypeptide(L)'
;MTTYRIEFGKVGETYPVPPITLEHTDPNEFARKVAAHAIPYLTPVLAEMGRPELADCFFRVDRNDPTYGDFLWIDLAANKGAQFCPARLTPVEPAAEEAHVVADDSDDPEHVDDCPGCAPAS
;
A
#
# COMPACT_ATOMS: atom_id res chain seq x y z
N MET A 1 -10.72 -0.11 3.85
CA MET A 1 -9.57 0.72 3.51
C MET A 1 -8.36 -0.19 3.52
N THR A 2 -7.68 -0.34 2.39
CA THR A 2 -6.58 -1.31 2.23
C THR A 2 -5.35 -0.56 1.78
N THR A 3 -4.23 -0.75 2.47
CA THR A 3 -2.96 -0.17 2.07
C THR A 3 -2.29 -1.10 1.08
N TYR A 4 -1.81 -0.57 -0.04
CA TYR A 4 -1.08 -1.34 -1.04
C TYR A 4 0.32 -0.78 -1.21
N ARG A 5 1.29 -1.69 -1.24
CA ARG A 5 2.63 -1.42 -1.77
C ARG A 5 2.60 -1.66 -3.27
N ILE A 6 2.81 -0.60 -4.04
CA ILE A 6 2.85 -0.59 -5.49
C ILE A 6 4.31 -0.73 -5.94
N GLU A 7 4.60 -1.80 -6.66
CA GLU A 7 5.91 -2.09 -7.24
C GLU A 7 5.82 -1.97 -8.76
N PHE A 8 6.51 -0.98 -9.33
CA PHE A 8 6.47 -0.70 -10.76
C PHE A 8 7.43 -1.59 -11.54
N GLY A 9 6.96 -2.07 -12.69
CA GLY A 9 7.69 -2.89 -13.63
C GLY A 9 8.61 -2.07 -14.53
N LYS A 10 9.29 -2.78 -15.43
CA LYS A 10 10.26 -2.16 -16.34
C LYS A 10 9.57 -1.24 -17.37
N VAL A 11 10.27 -0.18 -17.73
CA VAL A 11 9.99 0.65 -18.90
C VAL A 11 11.24 0.63 -19.77
N GLY A 12 11.13 0.02 -20.95
CA GLY A 12 12.31 -0.41 -21.71
C GLY A 12 13.10 -1.45 -20.92
N GLU A 13 14.35 -1.14 -20.56
CA GLU A 13 15.24 -2.03 -19.81
C GLU A 13 15.46 -1.62 -18.34
N THR A 14 14.85 -0.52 -17.90
CA THR A 14 15.09 0.08 -16.58
C THR A 14 13.86 0.02 -15.68
N TYR A 15 14.07 0.15 -14.37
CA TYR A 15 13.03 0.36 -13.36
C TYR A 15 13.09 1.83 -12.89
N PRO A 16 12.49 2.77 -13.64
CA PRO A 16 12.66 4.18 -13.33
C PRO A 16 11.87 4.63 -12.10
N VAL A 17 10.74 3.98 -11.82
CA VAL A 17 9.83 4.40 -10.75
C VAL A 17 10.12 3.61 -9.47
N PRO A 18 10.44 4.30 -8.36
CA PRO A 18 10.60 3.63 -7.07
C PRO A 18 9.23 3.17 -6.53
N PRO A 19 9.19 2.04 -5.80
CA PRO A 19 7.96 1.55 -5.20
C PRO A 19 7.40 2.57 -4.20
N ILE A 20 6.07 2.61 -4.09
CA ILE A 20 5.35 3.51 -3.17
C ILE A 20 4.30 2.71 -2.40
N THR A 21 3.99 3.14 -1.18
CA THR A 21 2.90 2.56 -0.38
C THR A 21 1.78 3.60 -0.25
N LEU A 22 0.57 3.25 -0.66
CA LEU A 22 -0.59 4.14 -0.65
C LEU A 22 -1.85 3.44 -0.16
N GLU A 23 -2.73 4.21 0.45
CA GLU A 23 -4.03 3.75 0.90
C GLU A 23 -5.04 3.78 -0.25
N HIS A 24 -5.73 2.67 -0.46
CA HIS A 24 -6.79 2.52 -1.46
C HIS A 24 -8.15 2.76 -0.80
N THR A 25 -8.50 4.05 -0.69
CA THR A 25 -9.81 4.53 -0.20
C THR A 25 -10.78 4.76 -1.35
N ASP A 26 -10.36 5.53 -2.36
CA ASP A 26 -11.09 5.80 -3.60
C ASP A 26 -10.22 5.40 -4.80
N PRO A 27 -10.74 4.65 -5.78
CA PRO A 27 -9.97 4.19 -6.93
C PRO A 27 -9.45 5.33 -7.82
N ASN A 28 -10.18 6.44 -7.96
CA ASN A 28 -9.74 7.57 -8.78
C ASN A 28 -8.69 8.43 -8.07
N GLU A 29 -8.82 8.61 -6.76
CA GLU A 29 -7.82 9.29 -5.94
C GLU A 29 -6.53 8.46 -5.86
N PHE A 30 -6.66 7.15 -5.65
CA PHE A 30 -5.55 6.22 -5.65
C PHE A 30 -4.78 6.26 -6.98
N ALA A 31 -5.49 6.11 -8.10
CA ALA A 31 -4.87 6.19 -9.43
C ALA A 31 -4.16 7.53 -9.68
N ARG A 32 -4.75 8.65 -9.24
CA ARG A 32 -4.12 9.98 -9.35
C ARG A 32 -2.86 10.11 -8.51
N LYS A 33 -2.86 9.59 -7.28
CA LYS A 33 -1.68 9.57 -6.39
C LYS A 33 -0.55 8.72 -6.98
N VAL A 34 -0.87 7.54 -7.49
CA VAL A 34 0.10 6.64 -8.15
C VAL A 34 0.69 7.32 -9.39
N ALA A 35 -0.14 7.92 -10.24
CA ALA A 35 0.32 8.62 -11.44
C ALA A 35 1.18 9.85 -11.12
N ALA A 36 0.76 10.67 -10.15
CA ALA A 36 1.53 11.85 -9.73
C ALA A 36 2.92 11.48 -9.20
N HIS A 37 3.07 10.32 -8.55
CA HIS A 37 4.36 9.78 -8.14
C HIS A 37 5.18 9.26 -9.33
N ALA A 38 4.58 8.52 -10.26
CA ALA A 38 5.29 7.85 -11.33
C ALA A 38 5.69 8.75 -12.51
N ILE A 39 4.82 9.70 -12.91
CA ILE A 39 5.02 10.56 -14.09
C ILE A 39 6.38 11.28 -14.09
N PRO A 40 6.86 11.88 -12.97
CA PRO A 40 8.16 12.53 -12.92
C PRO A 40 9.35 11.62 -13.27
N TYR A 41 9.28 10.34 -12.89
CA TYR A 41 10.31 9.34 -13.20
C TYR A 41 10.17 8.78 -14.61
N LEU A 42 8.94 8.65 -15.10
CA LEU A 42 8.65 8.13 -16.44
C LEU A 42 8.98 9.15 -17.54
N THR A 43 8.72 10.44 -17.31
CA THR A 43 8.92 11.51 -18.30
C THR A 43 10.31 11.51 -18.95
N PRO A 44 11.45 11.50 -18.21
CA PRO A 44 12.77 11.48 -18.84
C PRO A 44 13.02 10.20 -19.64
N VAL A 45 12.62 9.02 -19.12
CA VAL A 45 12.80 7.74 -19.82
C VAL A 45 11.98 7.67 -21.10
N LEU A 46 10.74 8.16 -21.06
CA LEU A 46 9.85 8.23 -22.22
C LEU A 46 10.39 9.22 -23.28
N ALA A 47 10.96 10.35 -22.83
CA ALA A 47 11.61 11.30 -23.73
C ALA A 47 12.86 10.71 -24.40
N GLU A 48 13.69 9.97 -23.67
CA GLU A 48 14.85 9.25 -24.22
C GLU A 48 14.44 8.18 -25.24
N MET A 49 13.29 7.53 -25.04
CA MET A 49 12.69 6.60 -26.01
C MET A 49 11.99 7.28 -27.19
N GLY A 50 11.99 8.62 -27.26
CA GLY A 50 11.33 9.39 -28.33
C GLY A 50 9.80 9.34 -28.27
N ARG A 51 9.24 9.12 -27.07
CA ARG A 51 7.80 9.00 -26.80
C ARG A 51 7.34 9.92 -25.65
N PRO A 52 7.69 11.21 -25.63
CA PRO A 52 7.31 12.10 -24.54
C PRO A 52 5.80 12.24 -24.37
N GLU A 53 5.01 11.99 -25.43
CA GLU A 53 3.54 12.00 -25.38
C GLU A 53 2.97 11.01 -24.36
N LEU A 54 3.67 9.89 -24.10
CA LEU A 54 3.24 8.87 -23.14
C LEU A 54 3.28 9.36 -21.69
N ALA A 55 3.87 10.52 -21.41
CA ALA A 55 3.88 11.10 -20.08
C ALA A 55 2.47 11.53 -19.62
N ASP A 56 1.54 11.79 -20.56
CA ASP A 56 0.13 12.10 -20.27
C ASP A 56 -0.70 10.80 -20.13
N CYS A 57 -0.24 9.90 -19.25
CA CYS A 57 -0.85 8.60 -19.00
C CYS A 57 -1.63 8.59 -17.68
N PHE A 58 -2.54 7.63 -17.53
CA PHE A 58 -3.23 7.38 -16.28
C PHE A 58 -2.97 5.95 -15.79
N PHE A 59 -2.94 5.81 -14.46
CA PHE A 59 -2.84 4.51 -13.83
C PHE A 59 -4.21 3.85 -13.76
N ARG A 60 -4.27 2.57 -14.13
CA ARG A 60 -5.47 1.73 -14.01
C ARG A 60 -5.14 0.51 -13.17
N VAL A 61 -6.04 0.14 -12.27
CA VAL A 61 -6.04 -1.17 -11.60
C VAL A 61 -6.92 -2.13 -12.41
N ASP A 62 -6.46 -3.37 -12.60
CA ASP A 62 -7.25 -4.37 -13.31
C ASP A 62 -8.50 -4.72 -12.49
N ARG A 63 -9.64 -4.84 -13.17
CA ARG A 63 -10.94 -5.11 -12.51
C ARG A 63 -11.10 -6.57 -12.11
N ASN A 64 -10.40 -7.48 -12.79
CA ASN A 64 -10.44 -8.91 -12.50
C ASN A 64 -9.34 -9.30 -11.51
N ASP A 65 -8.22 -8.58 -11.52
CA ASP A 65 -7.12 -8.77 -10.58
C ASP A 65 -6.72 -7.46 -9.88
N PRO A 66 -7.25 -7.20 -8.66
CA PRO A 66 -6.93 -5.97 -7.91
C PRO A 66 -5.48 -5.94 -7.40
N THR A 67 -4.70 -7.01 -7.60
CA THR A 67 -3.27 -7.04 -7.29
C THR A 67 -2.39 -6.58 -8.46
N TYR A 68 -3.01 -6.17 -9.57
CA TYR A 68 -2.32 -5.76 -10.77
C TYR A 68 -2.83 -4.40 -11.29
N GLY A 69 -1.92 -3.59 -11.81
CA GLY A 69 -2.25 -2.35 -12.50
C GLY A 69 -1.29 -2.06 -13.64
N ASP A 70 -1.66 -1.11 -14.49
CA ASP A 70 -0.89 -0.70 -15.66
C ASP A 70 -1.06 0.79 -15.95
N PHE A 71 -0.05 1.41 -16.56
CA PHE A 71 -0.19 2.75 -17.12
C PHE A 71 -0.72 2.67 -18.53
N LEU A 72 -1.77 3.44 -18.79
CA LEU A 72 -2.43 3.52 -20.08
C LEU A 72 -2.34 4.95 -20.59
N TRP A 73 -1.79 5.10 -21.78
CA TRP A 73 -1.86 6.32 -22.57
C TRP A 73 -2.86 6.13 -23.71
N ILE A 74 -3.68 7.15 -23.96
CA ILE A 74 -4.70 7.14 -25.01
C ILE A 74 -4.68 8.50 -25.71
N ASP A 75 -4.53 8.48 -27.03
CA ASP A 75 -4.76 9.61 -27.91
C ASP A 75 -6.02 9.34 -28.73
N LEU A 76 -7.11 9.99 -28.33
CA LEU A 76 -8.41 9.88 -28.99
C LEU A 76 -8.44 10.55 -30.36
N ALA A 77 -7.61 11.57 -30.59
CA ALA A 77 -7.55 12.27 -31.87
C ALA A 77 -6.82 11.43 -32.93
N ALA A 78 -5.74 10.75 -32.53
CA ALA A 78 -5.00 9.84 -33.40
C ALA A 78 -5.53 8.40 -33.39
N ASN A 79 -6.53 8.09 -32.54
CA ASN A 79 -7.05 6.75 -32.29
C ASN A 79 -5.94 5.73 -31.92
N LYS A 80 -5.03 6.15 -31.03
CA LYS A 80 -3.90 5.34 -30.56
C LYS A 80 -4.00 5.12 -29.06
N GLY A 81 -3.43 4.01 -28.59
CA GLY A 81 -3.24 3.76 -27.17
C GLY A 81 -2.06 2.85 -26.93
N ALA A 82 -1.46 2.97 -25.75
CA ALA A 82 -0.32 2.16 -25.34
C ALA A 82 -0.43 1.83 -23.85
N GLN A 83 -0.23 0.55 -23.52
CA GLN A 83 -0.10 0.07 -22.14
C GLN A 83 1.38 -0.14 -21.84
N PHE A 84 1.84 0.33 -20.68
CA PHE A 84 3.24 0.20 -20.27
C PHE A 84 3.36 0.27 -18.75
N CYS A 85 4.57 0.02 -18.24
CA CYS A 85 4.90 0.05 -16.81
C CYS A 85 3.89 -0.75 -15.96
N PRO A 86 3.83 -2.09 -16.11
CA PRO A 86 2.94 -2.91 -15.30
C PRO A 86 3.33 -2.76 -13.83
N ALA A 87 2.37 -2.63 -12.93
CA ALA A 87 2.59 -2.47 -11.50
C ALA A 87 1.93 -3.59 -10.72
N ARG A 88 2.64 -4.12 -9.72
CA ARG A 88 2.12 -5.10 -8.79
C ARG A 88 1.67 -4.40 -7.51
N LEU A 89 0.44 -4.65 -7.09
CA LEU A 89 -0.13 -4.15 -5.84
C LEU A 89 -0.12 -5.27 -4.82
N THR A 90 0.71 -5.12 -3.79
CA THR A 90 0.76 -6.05 -2.66
C THR A 90 0.01 -5.44 -1.49
N PRO A 91 -1.06 -6.06 -0.97
CA PRO A 91 -1.73 -5.56 0.22
C PRO A 91 -0.76 -5.61 1.40
N VAL A 92 -0.64 -4.49 2.09
CA VAL A 92 0.10 -4.36 3.34
C VAL A 92 -0.96 -4.28 4.43
N GLU A 93 -1.00 -5.27 5.33
CA GLU A 93 -1.81 -5.12 6.53
C GLU A 93 -1.35 -3.84 7.23
N PRO A 94 -2.26 -2.91 7.57
CA PRO A 94 -1.89 -1.85 8.48
C PRO A 94 -1.32 -2.56 9.70
N ALA A 95 -0.10 -2.21 10.11
CA ALA A 95 0.44 -2.70 11.36
C ALA A 95 -0.64 -2.43 12.39
N ALA A 96 -1.31 -3.48 12.86
CA ALA A 96 -2.23 -3.38 13.97
C ALA A 96 -1.36 -2.73 15.05
N GLU A 97 -1.71 -1.49 15.38
CA GLU A 97 -1.11 -0.79 16.50
C GLU A 97 -1.04 -1.82 17.61
N GLU A 98 0.18 -2.13 18.02
CA GLU A 98 0.42 -3.08 19.08
C GLU A 98 -0.41 -2.56 20.25
N ALA A 99 -1.54 -3.21 20.50
CA ALA A 99 -2.11 -3.27 21.82
C ALA A 99 -1.03 -3.98 22.63
N HIS A 100 -0.04 -3.20 23.05
CA HIS A 100 0.81 -3.50 24.18
C HIS A 100 -0.19 -3.63 25.31
N VAL A 101 -0.72 -4.83 25.48
CA VAL A 101 -1.31 -5.27 26.72
C VAL A 101 -0.14 -5.17 27.67
N VAL A 102 -0.04 -4.02 28.35
CA VAL A 102 0.68 -3.93 29.61
C VAL A 102 0.10 -5.08 30.38
N ALA A 103 0.91 -6.12 30.59
CA ALA A 103 0.54 -7.22 31.45
C ALA A 103 0.02 -6.56 32.73
N ASP A 104 -1.25 -6.82 33.03
CA ASP A 104 -1.84 -6.57 34.34
C ASP A 104 -0.91 -7.28 35.32
N ASP A 105 0.03 -6.52 35.87
CA ASP A 105 0.90 -6.93 36.96
C ASP A 105 -0.07 -7.17 38.10
N SER A 106 -0.46 -8.44 38.24
CA SER A 106 -1.28 -8.94 39.32
C SER A 106 -0.50 -8.76 40.62
N ASP A 107 -0.47 -7.53 41.12
CA ASP A 107 -0.19 -7.18 42.50
C ASP A 107 -1.49 -7.48 43.28
N ASP A 108 -1.75 -8.78 43.51
CA ASP A 108 -2.68 -9.24 44.54
C ASP A 108 -1.99 -10.31 45.40
N PRO A 109 -1.32 -9.88 46.48
CA PRO A 109 -0.81 -10.79 47.49
C PRO A 109 -1.67 -10.73 48.76
N GLU A 110 -3.01 -10.70 48.69
CA GLU A 110 -3.84 -10.60 49.91
C GLU A 110 -5.08 -11.53 49.87
N HIS A 111 -4.90 -12.80 49.48
CA HIS A 111 -5.93 -13.81 49.74
C HIS A 111 -5.40 -15.22 50.05
N VAL A 112 -4.69 -15.35 51.18
CA VAL A 112 -4.68 -16.59 51.96
C VAL A 112 -4.92 -16.25 53.44
N ASP A 113 -5.72 -17.09 54.11
CA ASP A 113 -6.16 -17.06 55.51
C ASP A 113 -7.59 -16.56 55.81
N ASP A 114 -8.59 -17.17 55.13
CA ASP A 114 -9.82 -17.57 55.84
C ASP A 114 -9.50 -18.86 56.62
N CYS A 115 -9.14 -18.71 57.89
CA CYS A 115 -8.92 -19.81 58.83
C CYS A 115 -10.19 -19.97 59.70
N PRO A 116 -11.12 -20.90 59.40
CA PRO A 116 -12.29 -21.10 60.24
C PRO A 116 -11.92 -22.05 61.40
N GLY A 117 -11.39 -21.49 62.49
CA GLY A 117 -11.07 -22.28 63.68
C GLY A 117 -10.66 -21.40 64.86
N CYS A 118 -11.63 -21.08 65.72
CA CYS A 118 -11.49 -20.20 66.87
C CYS A 118 -10.43 -20.61 67.93
N ALA A 119 -9.74 -19.55 68.41
CA ALA A 119 -9.24 -19.24 69.76
C ALA A 119 -7.92 -19.86 70.31
N PRO A 120 -6.97 -18.99 70.76
CA PRO A 120 -5.97 -19.31 71.78
C PRO A 120 -6.40 -18.85 73.19
N ALA A 121 -5.79 -19.46 74.23
CA ALA A 121 -5.88 -19.23 75.69
C ALA A 121 -7.01 -20.03 76.40
N SER A 122 -6.76 -20.79 77.48
CA SER A 122 -5.66 -20.85 78.47
C SER A 122 -5.33 -22.28 78.88
#